data_AF-X1GGW5-F1
#
_entry.id   AF-X1GGW5-F1
#
_cell.length_a   1.000
_cell.length_b   1.000
_cell.length_c   1.000
_cell.angle_alpha   90.00
_cell.angle_beta   90.00
_cell.angle_gamma   90.00
#
_symmetry.space_group_name_H-M   'P 1'
#
loop_
_entity.id
_entity.type
_entity.pdbx_description
1 polymer ?
#
loop_
_entity_poly.entity_id
_entity_poly.type
_entity_poly.pdbx_seq_one_letter_code
_entity_poly.pdbx_strand_id
1 'polypeptide(L)'
;METKSTTLLTRDEVKKGYILACQTRVEGDVIVEVPVESRQKKRKILVDKDAGRFRALHPSLKEKVPFKYEPLVQKMYLALSRPSLHDNLSDHVRLYRYIQRKKKIPVMQSGLKVIRSLPELLRKNDWKITVTLGMRGGTIEVIQLEGGDTTGENYAVVIDVGTSTVVAHLINLNTCETIDAEATYNSQKVYGEEVTRRIIYAEQNRLDKLREVVVGDINNLITALVTRSRVKLNDIMAILCAGNTAMVHFLLGFNPSRIRKEPYIP
;
A
#
# COMPACT_ATOMS: atom_id res chain seq x y z
N MET A 1 11.98 19.55 43.15
CA MET A 1 12.04 18.72 41.93
C MET A 1 13.21 17.77 42.09
N GLU A 2 12.99 16.48 41.87
CA GLU A 2 14.04 15.47 41.90
C GLU A 2 14.33 15.03 40.46
N THR A 3 15.57 15.19 40.00
CA THR A 3 15.99 14.90 38.61
C THR A 3 17.15 13.92 38.62
N LYS A 4 17.03 12.81 37.87
CA LYS A 4 18.13 11.84 37.71
C LYS A 4 19.23 12.42 36.82
N SER A 5 20.50 12.16 37.17
CA SER A 5 21.66 12.57 36.37
C SER A 5 21.58 11.95 34.96
N THR A 6 21.79 12.77 33.93
CA THR A 6 21.63 12.40 32.53
C THR A 6 22.80 12.88 31.69
N THR A 7 23.25 12.06 30.75
CA THR A 7 24.28 12.40 29.74
C THR A 7 23.71 13.14 28.53
N LEU A 8 22.39 13.28 28.45
CA LEU A 8 21.69 13.84 27.30
C LEU A 8 21.59 15.38 27.32
N LEU A 9 21.98 16.02 28.42
CA LEU A 9 22.06 17.47 28.55
C LEU A 9 23.52 17.86 28.78
N THR A 10 23.95 18.90 28.08
CA THR A 10 25.27 19.49 28.32
C THR A 10 25.30 20.23 29.66
N ARG A 11 26.50 20.41 30.23
CA ARG A 11 26.67 21.13 31.51
C ARG A 11 26.11 22.55 31.46
N ASP A 12 26.17 23.21 30.31
CA ASP A 12 25.66 24.57 30.13
C ASP A 12 24.14 24.62 30.03
N GLU A 13 23.49 23.59 29.46
CA GLU A 13 22.03 23.47 29.43
C GLU A 13 21.47 23.21 30.84
N VAL A 14 22.11 22.33 31.61
CA VAL A 14 21.73 22.07 33.01
C VAL A 14 21.87 23.34 33.86
N LYS A 15 22.95 24.12 33.68
CA LYS A 15 23.13 25.42 34.35
C LYS A 15 22.06 26.45 34.00
N LYS A 16 21.49 26.37 32.79
CA LYS A 16 20.38 27.22 32.34
C LYS A 16 19.00 26.74 32.81
N GLY A 17 18.95 25.68 33.62
CA GLY A 17 17.71 25.15 34.19
C GLY A 17 16.96 24.18 33.27
N TYR A 18 17.59 23.68 32.20
CA TYR A 18 16.97 22.65 31.37
C TYR A 18 16.94 21.32 32.11
N ILE A 19 15.78 20.68 32.06
CA ILE A 19 15.53 19.36 32.64
C ILE A 19 14.81 18.46 31.64
N LEU A 20 15.00 17.15 31.75
CA LEU A 20 14.23 16.19 30.96
C LEU A 20 12.89 15.93 31.64
N ALA A 21 11.80 16.38 31.01
CA ALA A 21 10.45 16.28 31.58
C ALA A 21 10.04 14.83 31.91
N CYS A 22 10.48 13.85 31.12
CA CYS A 22 10.17 12.43 31.35
C CYS A 22 10.99 11.77 32.48
N GLN A 23 12.01 12.45 33.02
CA GLN A 23 12.89 11.93 34.06
C GLN A 23 12.91 12.79 35.33
N THR A 24 12.01 13.76 35.43
CA THR A 24 11.94 14.69 36.55
C THR A 24 10.63 14.52 37.29
N ARG A 25 10.70 14.34 38.62
CA ARG A 25 9.52 14.27 39.48
C ARG A 25 9.29 15.62 40.15
N VAL A 26 8.06 16.10 40.05
CA VAL A 26 7.62 17.34 40.72
C VAL A 26 7.17 16.98 42.13
N GLU A 27 7.74 17.66 43.12
CA GLU A 27 7.51 17.39 44.56
C GLU A 27 6.85 18.58 45.27
N GLY A 28 6.48 19.62 44.53
CA GLY A 28 5.86 20.83 45.05
C GLY A 28 5.50 21.79 43.92
N ASP A 29 5.02 22.98 44.26
CA ASP A 29 4.61 23.97 43.27
C ASP A 29 5.79 24.44 42.41
N VAL A 30 5.56 24.53 41.11
CA VAL A 30 6.61 24.88 40.15
C VAL A 30 6.03 25.60 38.94
N ILE A 31 6.83 26.52 38.40
CA ILE A 31 6.56 27.19 37.12
C ILE A 31 7.54 26.62 36.10
N VAL A 32 7.03 26.10 35.00
CA VAL A 32 7.81 25.47 33.94
C VAL A 32 7.64 26.26 32.64
N GLU A 33 8.75 26.65 32.04
CA GLU A 33 8.76 27.22 30.69
C GLU A 33 9.11 26.14 29.66
N VAL A 34 8.25 25.96 28.67
CA VAL A 34 8.53 25.02 27.57
C VAL A 34 9.42 25.73 26.54
N PRO A 35 10.68 25.30 26.31
CA PRO A 35 11.59 25.97 25.38
C PRO A 35 11.07 25.92 23.94
N VAL A 36 11.23 27.01 23.19
CA VAL A 36 10.73 27.17 21.82
C VAL A 36 11.30 26.12 20.86
N GLU A 37 12.50 25.60 21.12
CA GLU A 37 13.13 24.51 20.38
C GLU A 37 12.42 23.17 20.58
N SER A 38 11.75 22.99 21.73
CA SER A 38 10.86 21.86 22.00
C SER A 38 9.44 22.09 21.46
N ARG A 39 9.08 23.34 21.13
CA ARG A 39 7.79 23.69 20.52
C ARG A 39 7.82 23.44 19.02
N GLN A 40 7.36 22.25 18.63
CA GLN A 40 6.84 21.84 17.31
C GLN A 40 7.66 22.10 16.01
N LYS A 41 8.75 22.87 15.96
CA LYS A 41 9.59 23.04 14.75
C LYS A 41 10.56 21.88 14.51
N LYS A 42 11.02 21.17 15.56
CA LYS A 42 11.85 19.94 15.44
C LYS A 42 11.08 18.69 14.98
N ARG A 43 9.75 18.75 14.87
CA ARG A 43 8.93 17.59 14.49
C ARG A 43 9.24 17.10 13.08
N LYS A 44 9.43 17.95 12.06
CA LYS A 44 9.75 17.50 10.69
C LYS A 44 10.98 16.57 10.60
N ILE A 45 12.03 16.83 11.37
CA ILE A 45 13.28 16.06 11.35
C ILE A 45 13.14 14.73 12.11
N LEU A 46 12.40 14.70 13.22
CA LEU A 46 12.05 13.46 13.93
C LEU A 46 11.04 12.62 13.13
N VAL A 47 10.13 13.29 12.42
CA VAL A 47 9.11 12.72 11.53
C VAL A 47 9.76 11.95 10.37
N ASP A 48 10.76 12.52 9.69
CA ASP A 48 11.51 11.81 8.65
C ASP A 48 12.31 10.62 9.20
N LYS A 49 12.83 10.71 10.44
CA LYS A 49 13.57 9.60 11.05
C LYS A 49 12.70 8.41 11.40
N ASP A 50 11.50 8.64 11.93
CA ASP A 50 10.56 7.56 12.25
C ASP A 50 10.04 6.90 10.97
N ALA A 51 9.62 7.69 9.96
CA ALA A 51 9.26 7.17 8.64
C ALA A 51 10.40 6.36 8.00
N GLY A 52 11.64 6.86 8.08
CA GLY A 52 12.84 6.15 7.63
C GLY A 52 13.12 4.85 8.42
N ARG A 53 12.72 4.76 9.69
CA ARG A 53 12.80 3.53 10.49
C ARG A 53 11.76 2.50 10.05
N PHE A 54 10.54 2.93 9.71
CA PHE A 54 9.50 2.06 9.16
C PHE A 54 9.87 1.53 7.77
N ARG A 55 10.54 2.33 6.93
CA ARG A 55 11.13 1.88 5.65
C ARG A 55 12.11 0.72 5.83
N ALA A 56 12.90 0.74 6.91
CA ALA A 56 13.91 -0.28 7.21
C ALA A 56 13.33 -1.58 7.79
N LEU A 57 12.02 -1.69 7.99
CA LEU A 57 11.36 -2.95 8.34
C LEU A 57 11.34 -3.87 7.12
N HIS A 58 12.50 -4.41 6.75
CA HIS A 58 12.55 -5.65 6.01
C HIS A 58 12.25 -6.77 7.02
N PRO A 59 11.16 -7.54 6.84
CA PRO A 59 10.99 -8.74 7.63
C PRO A 59 12.18 -9.64 7.32
N SER A 60 13.11 -9.75 8.26
CA SER A 60 13.97 -10.92 8.32
C SER A 60 13.05 -12.06 8.76
N LEU A 61 12.25 -12.59 7.84
CA LEU A 61 11.62 -13.90 8.03
C LEU A 61 12.79 -14.89 8.10
N LYS A 62 13.37 -15.02 9.30
CA LYS A 62 14.47 -15.95 9.61
C LYS A 62 14.06 -17.40 9.36
N GLU A 63 12.77 -17.65 9.25
CA GLU A 63 12.19 -18.93 8.83
C GLU A 63 11.42 -18.72 7.53
N LYS A 64 11.86 -19.40 6.46
CA LYS A 64 11.06 -19.58 5.24
C LYS A 64 9.84 -20.42 5.62
N VAL A 65 8.75 -19.78 6.03
CA VAL A 65 7.45 -20.45 6.12
C VAL A 65 7.12 -20.93 4.69
N PRO A 66 6.97 -22.24 4.44
CA PRO A 66 6.79 -22.75 3.09
C PRO A 66 5.36 -22.47 2.63
N PHE A 67 5.15 -21.32 2.00
CA PHE A 67 3.93 -21.05 1.25
C PHE A 67 4.12 -21.50 -0.20
N LYS A 68 3.09 -22.15 -0.76
CA LYS A 68 3.05 -22.39 -2.20
C LYS A 68 2.93 -21.04 -2.90
N TYR A 69 3.84 -20.79 -3.84
CA TYR A 69 3.84 -19.55 -4.61
C TYR A 69 2.61 -19.49 -5.53
N GLU A 70 1.58 -18.78 -5.07
CA GLU A 70 0.32 -18.55 -5.79
C GLU A 70 -0.10 -17.07 -5.64
N PRO A 71 0.58 -16.14 -6.33
CA PRO A 71 0.24 -14.72 -6.24
C PRO A 71 -1.15 -14.43 -6.79
N LEU A 72 -1.80 -13.39 -6.23
CA LEU A 72 -3.13 -12.92 -6.62
C LEU A 72 -3.21 -12.52 -8.10
N VAL A 73 -2.09 -12.07 -8.67
CA VAL A 73 -1.97 -11.69 -10.08
C VAL A 73 -0.72 -12.32 -10.70
N GLN A 74 -0.88 -12.89 -11.88
CA GLN A 74 0.17 -13.58 -12.63
C GLN A 74 0.18 -13.12 -14.09
N LYS A 75 1.38 -12.85 -14.61
CA LYS A 75 1.58 -12.64 -16.05
C LYS A 75 1.95 -13.96 -16.72
N MET A 76 1.46 -14.17 -17.94
CA MET A 76 1.73 -15.36 -18.74
C MET A 76 1.97 -14.97 -20.19
N TYR A 77 3.16 -15.28 -20.69
CA TYR A 77 3.49 -15.13 -22.10
C TYR A 77 2.87 -16.25 -22.94
N LEU A 78 2.25 -15.87 -24.06
CA LEU A 78 1.56 -16.75 -24.99
C LEU A 78 1.99 -16.42 -26.43
N ALA A 79 2.42 -17.46 -27.15
CA ALA A 79 2.59 -17.44 -28.60
C ALA A 79 1.44 -18.21 -29.23
N LEU A 80 0.45 -17.49 -29.77
CA LEU A 80 -0.76 -18.06 -30.37
C LEU A 80 -0.50 -18.42 -31.84
N SER A 81 -1.18 -19.44 -32.35
CA SER A 81 -1.22 -19.72 -33.78
C SER A 81 -2.02 -18.66 -34.50
N ARG A 82 -1.55 -18.30 -35.71
CA ARG A 82 -2.33 -17.47 -36.63
C ARG A 82 -3.62 -18.20 -37.03
N PRO A 83 -4.74 -17.49 -37.24
CA PRO A 83 -5.97 -18.08 -37.73
C PRO A 83 -5.77 -18.62 -39.13
N SER A 84 -6.44 -19.73 -39.43
CA SER A 84 -6.45 -20.36 -40.75
C SER A 84 -7.84 -20.90 -41.07
N LEU A 85 -8.06 -21.38 -42.30
CA LEU A 85 -9.32 -22.04 -42.66
C LEU A 85 -9.60 -23.28 -41.80
N HIS A 86 -8.56 -23.95 -41.31
CA HIS A 86 -8.68 -25.11 -40.41
C HIS A 86 -8.81 -24.72 -38.93
N ASP A 87 -8.53 -23.47 -38.57
CA ASP A 87 -8.60 -22.93 -37.22
C ASP A 87 -9.15 -21.50 -37.27
N ASN A 88 -10.48 -21.41 -37.45
CA ASN A 88 -11.25 -20.18 -37.66
C ASN A 88 -11.84 -19.61 -36.35
N LEU A 89 -11.27 -19.98 -35.21
CA LEU A 89 -11.73 -19.50 -33.90
C LEU A 89 -11.59 -17.99 -33.77
N SER A 90 -12.56 -17.37 -33.10
CA SER A 90 -12.49 -15.99 -32.69
C SER A 90 -11.33 -15.73 -31.74
N ASP A 91 -10.78 -14.51 -31.77
CA ASP A 91 -9.58 -14.13 -31.02
C ASP A 91 -9.74 -14.38 -29.50
N HIS A 92 -10.91 -14.11 -28.93
CA HIS A 92 -11.18 -14.33 -27.50
C HIS A 92 -11.25 -15.82 -27.13
N VAL A 93 -11.92 -16.66 -27.93
CA VAL A 93 -11.95 -18.12 -27.71
C VAL A 93 -10.56 -18.71 -27.88
N ARG A 94 -9.80 -18.24 -28.88
CA ARG A 94 -8.42 -18.65 -29.12
C ARG A 94 -7.56 -18.33 -27.89
N LEU A 95 -7.64 -17.10 -27.38
CA LEU A 95 -6.93 -16.69 -26.17
C LEU A 95 -7.24 -17.61 -24.98
N TYR A 96 -8.52 -17.83 -24.69
CA TYR A 96 -8.96 -18.63 -23.56
C TYR A 96 -8.48 -20.07 -23.66
N ARG A 97 -8.55 -20.68 -24.85
CA ARG A 97 -8.02 -22.02 -25.09
C ARG A 97 -6.53 -22.11 -24.81
N TYR A 98 -5.74 -21.11 -25.21
CA TYR A 98 -4.29 -21.09 -24.94
C TYR A 98 -3.98 -20.94 -23.45
N ILE A 99 -4.74 -20.11 -22.72
CA ILE A 99 -4.61 -19.98 -21.26
C ILE A 99 -4.95 -21.31 -20.58
N GLN A 100 -6.07 -21.95 -20.97
CA GLN A 100 -6.55 -23.19 -20.35
C GLN A 100 -5.64 -24.39 -20.59
N ARG A 101 -4.89 -24.42 -21.71
CA ARG A 101 -3.85 -25.43 -21.95
C ARG A 101 -2.71 -25.37 -20.94
N LYS A 102 -2.37 -24.17 -20.47
CA LYS A 102 -1.28 -23.95 -19.50
C LYS A 102 -1.74 -24.02 -18.05
N LYS A 103 -2.98 -23.60 -17.76
CA LYS A 103 -3.52 -23.54 -16.39
C LYS A 103 -4.96 -24.01 -16.35
N LYS A 104 -5.28 -24.94 -15.45
CA LYS A 104 -6.65 -25.41 -15.22
C LYS A 104 -7.47 -24.30 -14.57
N ILE A 105 -8.25 -23.58 -15.36
CA ILE A 105 -9.08 -22.46 -14.93
C ILE A 105 -10.53 -22.76 -15.34
N PRO A 106 -11.39 -23.18 -14.38
CA PRO A 106 -12.76 -23.56 -14.69
C PRO A 106 -13.65 -22.36 -15.04
N VAL A 107 -13.46 -21.23 -14.36
CA VAL A 107 -14.24 -20.00 -14.57
C VAL A 107 -13.29 -18.87 -14.94
N MET A 108 -13.47 -18.32 -16.14
CA MET A 108 -12.65 -17.23 -16.68
C MET A 108 -13.51 -16.11 -17.26
N GLN A 109 -13.15 -14.87 -16.96
CA GLN A 109 -13.83 -13.70 -17.50
C GLN A 109 -12.81 -12.67 -18.04
N SER A 110 -13.31 -11.75 -18.87
CA SER A 110 -12.54 -10.62 -19.39
C SER A 110 -13.47 -9.42 -19.47
N GLY A 111 -12.99 -8.26 -19.03
CA GLY A 111 -13.73 -7.00 -19.20
C GLY A 111 -13.81 -6.57 -20.67
N LEU A 112 -14.81 -5.75 -21.00
CA LEU A 112 -15.04 -5.26 -22.37
C LEU A 112 -13.81 -4.53 -22.96
N LYS A 113 -13.05 -3.79 -22.13
CA LYS A 113 -11.81 -3.12 -22.54
C LYS A 113 -10.79 -4.10 -23.12
N VAL A 114 -10.60 -5.23 -22.45
CA VAL A 114 -9.66 -6.30 -22.86
C VAL A 114 -10.11 -6.89 -24.19
N ILE A 115 -11.39 -7.28 -24.28
CA ILE A 115 -11.97 -7.88 -25.50
C ILE A 115 -11.85 -6.95 -26.70
N ARG A 116 -12.10 -5.63 -26.53
CA ARG A 116 -11.97 -4.64 -27.61
C ARG A 116 -10.54 -4.49 -28.12
N SER A 117 -9.55 -4.52 -27.22
CA SER A 117 -8.14 -4.35 -27.59
C SER A 117 -7.50 -5.59 -28.22
N LEU A 118 -8.07 -6.78 -27.95
CA LEU A 118 -7.44 -8.06 -28.28
C LEU A 118 -7.15 -8.25 -29.78
N PRO A 119 -8.08 -7.99 -30.73
CA PRO A 119 -7.84 -8.29 -32.14
C PRO A 119 -6.68 -7.51 -32.76
N GLU A 120 -6.60 -6.21 -32.46
CA GLU A 120 -5.53 -5.35 -32.95
C GLU A 120 -4.20 -5.72 -32.30
N LEU A 121 -4.20 -5.95 -30.98
CA LEU A 121 -3.00 -6.31 -30.24
C LEU A 121 -2.36 -7.61 -30.74
N LEU A 122 -3.17 -8.64 -30.99
CA LEU A 122 -2.67 -9.93 -31.52
C LEU A 122 -2.00 -9.75 -32.89
N ARG A 123 -2.64 -9.03 -33.81
CA ARG A 123 -2.12 -8.82 -35.16
C ARG A 123 -0.86 -7.98 -35.16
N LYS A 124 -0.82 -6.91 -34.36
CA LYS A 124 0.33 -6.00 -34.25
C LYS A 124 1.58 -6.68 -33.68
N ASN A 125 1.41 -7.69 -32.83
CA ASN A 125 2.50 -8.34 -32.12
C ASN A 125 2.78 -9.77 -32.62
N ASP A 126 2.43 -10.08 -33.87
CA ASP A 126 2.66 -11.41 -34.46
C ASP A 126 2.16 -12.57 -33.57
N TRP A 127 0.98 -12.37 -32.96
CA TRP A 127 0.32 -13.35 -32.09
C TRP A 127 1.13 -13.73 -30.83
N LYS A 128 2.12 -12.91 -30.46
CA LYS A 128 2.94 -13.04 -29.26
C LYS A 128 2.54 -11.95 -28.27
N ILE A 129 1.91 -12.34 -27.18
CA ILE A 129 1.38 -11.42 -26.18
C ILE A 129 1.62 -11.96 -24.77
N THR A 130 1.59 -11.07 -23.80
CA THR A 130 1.49 -11.40 -22.38
C THR A 130 0.10 -11.11 -21.88
N VAL A 131 -0.48 -12.08 -21.17
CA VAL A 131 -1.77 -11.94 -20.49
C VAL A 131 -1.55 -11.77 -19.00
N THR A 132 -2.25 -10.83 -18.39
CA THR A 132 -2.29 -10.68 -16.92
C THR A 132 -3.57 -11.30 -16.39
N LEU A 133 -3.43 -12.30 -15.52
CA LEU A 133 -4.51 -13.04 -14.90
C LEU A 133 -4.59 -12.66 -13.42
N GLY A 134 -5.74 -12.20 -12.95
CA GLY A 134 -5.98 -11.97 -11.52
C GLY A 134 -7.14 -12.79 -10.98
N MET A 135 -7.12 -13.07 -9.68
CA MET A 135 -8.17 -13.83 -9.00
C MET A 135 -9.16 -12.91 -8.28
N ARG A 136 -10.46 -13.11 -8.53
CA ARG A 136 -11.56 -12.38 -7.88
C ARG A 136 -12.67 -13.34 -7.47
N GLY A 137 -12.81 -13.59 -6.17
CA GLY A 137 -13.94 -14.36 -5.61
C GLY A 137 -14.14 -15.74 -6.24
N GLY A 138 -13.05 -16.44 -6.60
CA GLY A 138 -13.08 -17.76 -7.26
C GLY A 138 -13.08 -17.74 -8.79
N THR A 139 -13.20 -16.56 -9.42
CA THR A 139 -13.08 -16.38 -10.88
C THR A 139 -11.71 -15.86 -11.24
N ILE A 140 -11.11 -16.37 -12.33
CA ILE A 140 -9.91 -15.77 -12.91
C ILE A 140 -10.33 -14.75 -13.97
N GLU A 141 -9.80 -13.54 -13.87
CA GLU A 141 -10.06 -12.46 -14.80
C GLU A 141 -8.80 -12.16 -15.62
N VAL A 142 -8.95 -12.04 -16.94
CA VAL A 142 -7.92 -11.44 -17.78
C VAL A 142 -8.04 -9.92 -17.61
N ILE A 143 -7.10 -9.35 -16.86
CA ILE A 143 -7.12 -7.94 -16.45
C ILE A 143 -6.51 -7.05 -17.54
N GLN A 144 -5.44 -7.53 -18.16
CA GLN A 144 -4.62 -6.75 -19.09
C GLN A 144 -3.97 -7.66 -20.14
N LEU A 145 -3.75 -7.09 -21.33
CA LEU A 145 -3.03 -7.71 -22.43
C LEU A 145 -1.91 -6.76 -22.87
N GLU A 146 -0.75 -7.33 -23.17
CA GLU A 146 0.45 -6.60 -23.57
C GLU A 146 1.10 -7.29 -24.77
N GLY A 147 1.74 -6.52 -25.64
CA GLY A 147 2.48 -7.07 -26.77
C GLY A 147 3.85 -7.61 -26.36
N GLY A 148 4.27 -8.72 -26.96
CA GLY A 148 5.56 -9.35 -26.64
C GLY A 148 5.56 -10.04 -25.28
N ASP A 149 6.76 -10.24 -24.71
CA ASP A 149 6.94 -10.85 -23.39
C ASP A 149 7.24 -9.79 -22.33
N THR A 150 6.22 -9.44 -21.55
CA THR A 150 6.32 -8.54 -20.38
C THR A 150 6.23 -9.29 -19.05
N THR A 151 6.45 -10.62 -19.02
CA THR A 151 6.25 -11.41 -17.81
C THR A 151 7.17 -11.02 -16.65
N GLY A 152 8.33 -10.43 -16.94
CA GLY A 152 9.27 -9.91 -15.94
C GLY A 152 8.74 -8.71 -15.15
N GLU A 153 7.85 -7.91 -15.73
CA GLU A 153 7.33 -6.67 -15.15
C GLU A 153 6.00 -6.92 -14.43
N ASN A 154 6.05 -7.55 -13.25
CA ASN A 154 4.87 -7.90 -12.46
C ASN A 154 5.07 -7.48 -11.01
N TYR A 155 4.47 -6.35 -10.62
CA TYR A 155 4.67 -5.76 -9.30
C TYR A 155 3.37 -5.60 -8.53
N ALA A 156 3.47 -5.48 -7.21
CA ALA A 156 2.37 -5.10 -6.34
C ALA A 156 2.84 -4.09 -5.30
N VAL A 157 1.90 -3.34 -4.75
CA VAL A 157 2.16 -2.50 -3.56
C VAL A 157 1.36 -3.05 -2.39
N VAL A 158 2.03 -3.35 -1.29
CA VAL A 158 1.37 -3.71 -0.03
C VAL A 158 1.44 -2.52 0.91
N ILE A 159 0.33 -2.21 1.56
CA ILE A 159 0.14 -0.98 2.33
C ILE A 159 -0.39 -1.33 3.71
N ASP A 160 0.30 -0.89 4.76
CA ASP A 160 -0.23 -0.84 6.11
C ASP A 160 -0.77 0.56 6.39
N VAL A 161 -2.09 0.66 6.49
CA VAL A 161 -2.83 1.90 6.79
C VAL A 161 -3.01 1.99 8.30
N GLY A 162 -1.95 2.41 8.98
CA GLY A 162 -1.95 2.67 10.41
C GLY A 162 -2.62 4.00 10.76
N THR A 163 -3.04 4.14 12.02
CA THR A 163 -3.64 5.39 12.52
C THR A 163 -2.65 6.54 12.48
N SER A 164 -1.38 6.29 12.80
CA SER A 164 -0.33 7.32 12.86
C SER A 164 0.54 7.35 11.61
N THR A 165 0.78 6.20 10.99
CA THR A 165 1.73 6.02 9.89
C THR A 165 1.06 5.19 8.79
N VAL A 166 1.29 5.54 7.54
CA VAL A 166 0.98 4.71 6.37
C VAL A 166 2.31 4.22 5.81
N VAL A 167 2.47 2.91 5.66
CA VAL A 167 3.69 2.28 5.15
C VAL A 167 3.35 1.54 3.87
N ALA A 168 4.16 1.69 2.83
CA ALA A 168 4.00 1.00 1.55
C ALA A 168 5.29 0.27 1.15
N HIS A 169 5.15 -0.96 0.67
CA HIS A 169 6.25 -1.74 0.10
C HIS A 169 5.92 -2.09 -1.35
N LEU A 170 6.86 -1.82 -2.25
CA LEU A 170 6.83 -2.27 -3.63
C LEU A 170 7.44 -3.67 -3.69
N ILE A 171 6.67 -4.63 -4.20
CA ILE A 171 7.04 -6.04 -4.24
C ILE A 171 7.12 -6.52 -5.68
N ASN A 172 8.18 -7.26 -6.01
CA ASN A 172 8.23 -8.07 -7.22
C ASN A 172 7.38 -9.32 -7.03
N LEU A 173 6.27 -9.43 -7.77
CA LEU A 173 5.39 -10.58 -7.62
C LEU A 173 6.05 -11.87 -8.11
N ASN A 174 7.00 -11.83 -9.05
CA ASN A 174 7.68 -13.02 -9.57
C ASN A 174 8.68 -13.63 -8.57
N THR A 175 9.36 -12.80 -7.78
CA THR A 175 10.37 -13.25 -6.80
C THR A 175 9.89 -13.22 -5.35
N CYS A 176 8.76 -12.57 -5.08
CA CYS A 176 8.25 -12.23 -3.73
C CYS A 176 9.16 -11.29 -2.94
N GLU A 177 10.13 -10.63 -3.58
CA GLU A 177 11.06 -9.74 -2.89
C GLU A 177 10.52 -8.31 -2.82
N THR A 178 10.79 -7.64 -1.71
CA THR A 178 10.56 -6.20 -1.59
C THR A 178 11.65 -5.45 -2.35
N ILE A 179 11.25 -4.71 -3.38
CA ILE A 179 12.14 -3.87 -4.20
C ILE A 179 12.48 -2.60 -3.45
N ASP A 180 11.46 -1.98 -2.85
CA ASP A 180 11.59 -0.70 -2.17
C ASP A 180 10.46 -0.52 -1.15
N ALA A 181 10.67 0.36 -0.18
CA ALA A 181 9.69 0.69 0.84
C ALA A 181 9.67 2.20 1.12
N GLU A 182 8.52 2.71 1.54
CA GLU A 182 8.35 4.11 1.91
C GLU A 182 7.28 4.23 2.99
N ALA A 183 7.41 5.23 3.85
CA ALA A 183 6.43 5.51 4.88
C ALA A 183 6.16 7.01 4.98
N THR A 184 4.93 7.35 5.39
CA THR A 184 4.55 8.72 5.74
C THR A 184 3.66 8.70 6.97
N TYR A 185 3.53 9.83 7.64
CA TYR A 185 2.49 9.95 8.66
C TYR A 185 1.12 9.96 7.99
N ASN A 186 0.16 9.32 8.65
CA ASN A 186 -1.23 9.40 8.24
C ASN A 186 -1.72 10.84 8.44
N SER A 187 -1.95 11.52 7.33
CA SER A 187 -2.34 12.93 7.27
C SER A 187 -3.76 13.16 7.82
N GLN A 188 -4.56 12.10 8.02
CA GLN A 188 -5.83 12.19 8.73
C GLN A 188 -5.69 12.67 10.18
N LYS A 189 -4.46 12.68 10.73
CA LYS A 189 -4.16 13.24 12.07
C LYS A 189 -4.69 14.66 12.28
N VAL A 190 -4.80 15.46 11.22
CA VAL A 190 -5.35 16.83 11.28
C VAL A 190 -6.81 16.84 11.74
N TYR A 191 -7.54 15.74 11.52
CA TYR A 191 -8.94 15.57 11.89
C TYR A 191 -9.14 14.77 13.19
N GLY A 192 -8.03 14.40 13.84
CA GLY A 192 -8.03 13.66 15.10
C GLY A 192 -6.77 12.81 15.24
N GLU A 193 -6.09 12.95 16.39
CA GLU A 193 -4.92 12.11 16.70
C GLU A 193 -5.32 10.64 16.86
N GLU A 194 -6.51 10.37 17.41
CA GLU A 194 -7.05 9.05 17.65
C GLU A 194 -8.19 8.68 16.71
N VAL A 195 -8.40 7.36 16.54
CA VAL A 195 -9.42 6.80 15.66
C VAL A 195 -10.83 7.26 16.03
N THR A 196 -11.13 7.30 17.32
CA THR A 196 -12.44 7.68 17.88
C THR A 196 -12.83 9.10 17.51
N ARG A 197 -11.86 10.04 17.50
CA ARG A 197 -12.08 11.43 17.08
C ARG A 197 -12.31 11.53 15.57
N ARG A 198 -11.57 10.74 14.78
CA ARG A 198 -11.79 10.67 13.31
C ARG A 198 -13.17 10.13 12.98
N ILE A 199 -13.68 9.15 13.73
CA ILE A 199 -15.04 8.64 13.55
C ILE A 199 -16.07 9.74 13.82
N ILE A 200 -15.94 10.52 14.91
CA ILE A 200 -16.82 11.68 15.17
C ILE A 200 -16.76 12.69 14.03
N TYR A 201 -15.55 12.98 13.54
CA TYR A 201 -15.38 13.89 12.42
C TYR A 201 -16.10 13.38 11.15
N ALA A 202 -15.99 12.08 10.85
CA ALA A 202 -16.67 11.45 9.73
C ALA A 202 -18.21 11.54 9.85
N GLU A 203 -18.75 11.36 11.06
CA GLU A 203 -20.20 11.46 11.34
C GLU A 203 -20.79 12.85 11.04
N GLN A 204 -19.97 13.89 11.05
CA GLN A 204 -20.37 15.26 10.70
C GLN A 204 -20.41 15.50 9.18
N ASN A 205 -20.68 14.45 8.38
CA ASN A 205 -20.66 14.45 6.92
C ASN A 205 -19.31 14.84 6.30
N ARG A 206 -18.20 14.42 6.92
CA ARG A 206 -16.83 14.75 6.45
C ARG A 206 -15.96 13.52 6.16
N LEU A 207 -16.59 12.37 5.93
CA LEU A 207 -15.92 11.12 5.56
C LEU A 207 -15.04 11.29 4.30
N ASP A 208 -15.52 12.03 3.31
CA ASP A 208 -14.78 12.28 2.07
C ASP A 208 -13.42 12.94 2.31
N LYS A 209 -13.31 13.81 3.33
CA LYS A 209 -12.02 14.45 3.68
C LYS A 209 -11.04 13.48 4.30
N LEU A 210 -11.51 12.55 5.14
CA LEU A 210 -10.65 11.50 5.68
C LEU A 210 -10.18 10.55 4.58
N ARG A 211 -11.07 10.22 3.63
CA ARG A 211 -10.76 9.37 2.48
C ARG A 211 -9.77 10.04 1.53
N GLU A 212 -10.05 11.29 1.13
CA GLU A 212 -9.21 12.09 0.23
C GLU A 212 -7.77 12.15 0.75
N VAL A 213 -7.61 12.40 2.03
CA VAL A 213 -6.29 12.55 2.66
C VAL A 213 -5.52 11.23 2.74
N VAL A 214 -6.15 10.12 3.15
CA VAL A 214 -5.46 8.81 3.19
C VAL A 214 -5.15 8.27 1.79
N VAL A 215 -6.04 8.49 0.82
CA VAL A 215 -5.78 8.14 -0.60
C VAL A 215 -4.64 8.99 -1.16
N GLY A 216 -4.58 10.28 -0.79
CA GLY A 216 -3.48 11.17 -1.15
C GLY A 216 -2.13 10.68 -0.61
N ASP A 217 -2.08 10.31 0.67
CA ASP A 217 -0.87 9.73 1.30
C ASP A 217 -0.42 8.46 0.53
N ILE A 218 -1.34 7.53 0.26
CA ILE A 218 -1.06 6.30 -0.49
C ILE A 218 -0.53 6.58 -1.89
N ASN A 219 -1.18 7.47 -2.65
CA ASN A 219 -0.77 7.80 -4.01
C ASN A 219 0.64 8.44 -4.04
N ASN A 220 0.95 9.27 -3.05
CA ASN A 220 2.28 9.87 -2.91
C ASN A 220 3.36 8.82 -2.63
N LEU A 221 3.07 7.86 -1.73
CA LEU A 221 3.96 6.73 -1.45
C LEU A 221 4.20 5.89 -2.71
N ILE A 222 3.14 5.50 -3.42
CA ILE A 222 3.24 4.73 -4.66
C ILE A 222 4.08 5.48 -5.69
N THR A 223 3.82 6.78 -5.88
CA THR A 223 4.56 7.63 -6.83
C THR A 223 6.05 7.70 -6.50
N ALA A 224 6.40 7.85 -5.22
CA ALA A 224 7.78 7.85 -4.77
C ALA A 224 8.48 6.51 -5.05
N LEU A 225 7.82 5.39 -4.72
CA LEU A 225 8.34 4.03 -4.92
C LEU A 225 8.61 3.72 -6.39
N VAL A 226 7.64 3.99 -7.27
CA VAL A 226 7.79 3.69 -8.71
C VAL A 226 8.85 4.57 -9.37
N THR A 227 8.96 5.84 -8.95
CA THR A 227 9.95 6.78 -9.49
C THR A 227 11.37 6.34 -9.12
N ARG A 228 11.61 6.00 -7.84
CA ARG A 228 12.94 5.55 -7.39
C ARG A 228 13.35 4.22 -8.00
N SER A 229 12.40 3.27 -8.05
CA SER A 229 12.64 1.92 -8.56
C SER A 229 12.62 1.84 -10.09
N ARG A 230 12.29 2.94 -10.79
CA ARG A 230 12.11 3.00 -12.26
C ARG A 230 11.08 1.98 -12.78
N VAL A 231 10.09 1.66 -11.95
CA VAL A 231 8.96 0.79 -12.31
C VAL A 231 7.87 1.66 -12.94
N LYS A 232 7.14 1.17 -13.94
CA LYS A 232 5.99 1.92 -14.48
C LYS A 232 4.78 1.68 -13.60
N LEU A 233 3.96 2.72 -13.41
CA LEU A 233 2.72 2.60 -12.66
C LEU A 233 1.79 1.52 -13.24
N ASN A 234 1.78 1.36 -14.57
CA ASN A 234 1.02 0.34 -15.28
C ASN A 234 1.55 -1.10 -15.06
N ASP A 235 2.69 -1.28 -14.39
CA ASP A 235 3.23 -2.59 -14.04
C ASP A 235 2.89 -2.99 -12.59
N ILE A 236 2.25 -2.09 -11.80
CA ILE A 236 1.66 -2.41 -10.51
C ILE A 236 0.29 -3.06 -10.75
N MET A 237 0.26 -4.39 -10.64
CA MET A 237 -0.88 -5.24 -10.96
C MET A 237 -1.87 -5.42 -9.81
N ALA A 238 -1.41 -5.24 -8.58
CA ALA A 238 -2.23 -5.38 -7.39
C ALA A 238 -1.81 -4.39 -6.30
N ILE A 239 -2.79 -3.98 -5.50
CA ILE A 239 -2.56 -3.26 -4.25
C ILE A 239 -3.24 -4.06 -3.14
N LEU A 240 -2.51 -4.35 -2.07
CA LEU A 240 -3.05 -4.98 -0.87
C LEU A 240 -2.99 -3.99 0.28
N CYS A 241 -4.13 -3.66 0.88
CA CYS A 241 -4.18 -2.77 2.03
C CYS A 241 -4.57 -3.56 3.28
N ALA A 242 -3.78 -3.42 4.34
CA ALA A 242 -4.09 -3.83 5.69
C ALA A 242 -4.28 -2.59 6.58
N GLY A 243 -5.07 -2.72 7.64
CA GLY A 243 -5.31 -1.63 8.59
C GLY A 243 -6.38 -2.05 9.58
N ASN A 244 -6.51 -1.30 10.68
CA ASN A 244 -7.64 -1.52 11.59
C ASN A 244 -8.98 -1.18 10.90
N THR A 245 -10.07 -1.70 11.44
CA THR A 245 -11.43 -1.60 10.86
C THR A 245 -11.81 -0.17 10.46
N ALA A 246 -11.55 0.81 11.33
CA ALA A 246 -11.88 2.20 11.03
C ALA A 246 -11.02 2.79 9.90
N MET A 247 -9.73 2.46 9.83
CA MET A 247 -8.86 2.87 8.72
C MET A 247 -9.35 2.32 7.38
N VAL A 248 -9.77 1.04 7.36
CA VAL A 248 -10.35 0.42 6.15
C VAL A 248 -11.65 1.10 5.75
N HIS A 249 -12.52 1.43 6.71
CA HIS A 249 -13.75 2.20 6.44
C HIS A 249 -13.44 3.58 5.83
N PHE A 250 -12.47 4.31 6.39
CA PHE A 250 -12.08 5.61 5.84
C PHE A 250 -11.49 5.49 4.43
N LEU A 251 -10.64 4.49 4.18
CA LEU A 251 -10.03 4.26 2.87
C LEU A 251 -11.09 3.93 1.81
N LEU A 252 -12.04 3.05 2.14
CA LEU A 252 -13.06 2.59 1.21
C LEU A 252 -14.28 3.52 1.13
N GLY A 253 -14.38 4.51 2.03
CA GLY A 253 -15.53 5.41 2.10
C GLY A 253 -16.77 4.76 2.71
N PHE A 254 -16.61 3.76 3.57
CA PHE A 254 -17.72 3.18 4.33
C PHE A 254 -18.04 4.03 5.56
N ASN A 255 -19.33 4.13 5.89
CA ASN A 255 -19.77 4.85 7.08
C ASN A 255 -19.21 4.17 8.35
N PRO A 256 -18.40 4.85 9.16
CA PRO A 256 -17.74 4.27 10.32
C PRO A 256 -18.53 4.43 11.64
N SER A 257 -19.71 5.07 11.60
CA SER A 257 -20.44 5.50 12.80
C SER A 257 -20.80 4.37 13.76
N ARG A 258 -21.13 3.20 13.23
CA ARG A 258 -21.57 2.03 14.01
C ARG A 258 -20.42 1.31 14.73
N ILE A 259 -19.17 1.52 14.30
CA ILE A 259 -17.97 0.95 14.94
C ILE A 259 -17.89 1.34 16.42
N ARG A 260 -18.25 2.59 16.76
CA ARG A 260 -18.10 3.15 18.12
C ARG A 260 -19.40 3.26 18.92
N LYS A 261 -20.54 2.92 18.31
CA LYS A 261 -21.87 3.04 18.92
C LYS A 261 -22.36 1.64 19.24
N GLU A 262 -22.87 1.44 20.45
CA GLU A 262 -23.47 0.17 20.83
C GLU A 262 -24.50 -0.29 19.77
N PRO A 263 -24.45 -1.56 19.31
CA PRO A 263 -23.65 -2.69 19.80
C PRO A 263 -22.29 -2.92 19.09
N TYR A 264 -21.63 -1.86 18.62
CA TYR A 264 -20.28 -1.84 18.05
C TYR A 264 -20.12 -2.68 16.77
N ILE A 265 -21.08 -2.55 15.85
CA ILE A 265 -21.10 -3.30 14.58
C ILE A 265 -20.30 -2.53 13.53
N PRO A 266 -19.23 -3.09 12.96
CA PRO A 266 -18.51 -2.51 11.83
C PRO A 266 -19.38 -2.33 10.59
#